data_AF-A0A2V7ELJ3-F1
#
_entry.id   AF-A0A2V7ELJ3-F1
#
_cell.length_a   1.000
_cell.length_b   1.000
_cell.length_c   1.000
_cell.angle_alpha   90.00
_cell.angle_beta   90.00
_cell.angle_gamma   90.00
#
_symmetry.space_group_name_H-M   'P 1'
#
loop_
_entity.id
_entity.type
_entity.pdbx_description
1 polymer ?
#
loop_
_entity_poly.entity_id
_entity_poly.type
_entity_poly.pdbx_seq_one_letter_code
_entity_poly.pdbx_strand_id
1 'polypeptide(L)'
;MTRRLVQLLLASLLVLTVRGKVAAQQAATDLLAQGMRAYQSLDYDQAAAILRRGLTRTVGDTLSTAERLQALTYLGASELFRDRRDAALAAFRQIAATDPRYRPSEIIFPPQVTGVFGEARQQTKTVFFQVQQETEFRAKTEHFTARLVASSPHDVAVTITTGDGKLVRRLYDGPIADSLAVTWDGLTEERNPVQSGRYTLRVAPRAAGAGQLARQLSLEILRAKPDTQPWPAGAGLAEGTPLPLPFSSSSGPAVRSLAEGLAAAVAVVVLPSIVSHDAAGFKGRFAIAAAIGGAGIVSFFAQRSAPAVDAIAGANAAARAAARRRLEQVQQQNAQSAAEVRLIVRAGPATSVELGGGP
;
A
#
# COMPACT_ATOMS: atom_id res chain seq x y z
N MET A 1 -12.07 -42.60 -15.62
CA MET A 1 -11.31 -43.13 -14.46
C MET A 1 -9.99 -42.40 -14.21
N THR A 2 -9.13 -42.21 -15.22
CA THR A 2 -7.81 -41.54 -15.15
C THR A 2 -7.72 -40.31 -14.23
N ARG A 3 -8.64 -39.35 -14.35
CA ARG A 3 -8.61 -38.09 -13.56
C ARG A 3 -8.69 -38.31 -12.04
N ARG A 4 -9.44 -39.31 -11.55
CA ARG A 4 -9.52 -39.65 -10.11
C ARG A 4 -8.25 -40.36 -9.63
N LEU A 5 -7.66 -41.23 -10.46
CA LEU A 5 -6.37 -41.88 -10.17
C LEU A 5 -5.23 -40.86 -10.06
N VAL A 6 -5.17 -39.89 -10.97
CA VAL A 6 -4.21 -38.78 -10.92
C VAL A 6 -4.41 -37.90 -9.67
N GLN A 7 -5.66 -37.59 -9.29
CA GLN A 7 -5.95 -36.85 -8.06
C GLN A 7 -5.55 -37.61 -6.79
N LEU A 8 -5.76 -38.93 -6.73
CA LEU A 8 -5.35 -39.76 -5.60
C LEU A 8 -3.82 -39.89 -5.48
N LEU A 9 -3.11 -39.99 -6.61
CA LEU A 9 -1.64 -39.96 -6.66
C LEU A 9 -1.06 -38.61 -6.24
N LEU A 10 -1.65 -37.50 -6.66
CA LEU A 10 -1.27 -36.16 -6.21
C LEU A 10 -1.53 -35.96 -4.71
N ALA A 11 -2.67 -36.44 -4.20
CA ALA A 11 -2.99 -36.35 -2.78
C ALA A 11 -2.04 -37.20 -1.91
N SER A 12 -1.70 -38.43 -2.32
CA SER A 12 -0.78 -39.27 -1.56
C SER A 12 0.66 -38.73 -1.60
N LEU A 13 1.12 -38.19 -2.72
CA LEU A 13 2.42 -37.52 -2.84
C LEU A 13 2.51 -36.26 -1.97
N LEU A 14 1.43 -35.48 -1.88
CA LEU A 14 1.33 -34.31 -1.00
C LEU A 14 1.37 -34.73 0.49
N VAL A 15 0.67 -35.81 0.87
CA VAL A 15 0.68 -36.32 2.25
C VAL A 15 2.06 -36.87 2.65
N LEU A 16 2.77 -37.57 1.76
CA LEU A 16 4.13 -38.05 2.04
C LEU A 16 5.12 -36.89 2.24
N THR A 17 5.07 -35.87 1.37
CA THR A 17 6.00 -34.73 1.44
C THR A 17 5.77 -33.85 2.68
N VAL A 18 4.53 -33.66 3.11
CA VAL A 18 4.22 -32.94 4.37
C VAL A 18 4.65 -33.75 5.59
N ARG A 19 4.38 -35.06 5.64
CA ARG A 19 4.79 -35.92 6.77
C ARG A 19 6.31 -35.97 6.96
N GLY A 20 7.08 -36.04 5.88
CA GLY A 20 8.54 -36.03 5.92
C GLY A 20 9.10 -34.75 6.56
N LYS A 21 8.53 -33.59 6.23
CA LYS A 21 8.93 -32.30 6.82
C LYS A 21 8.63 -32.22 8.32
N VAL A 22 7.42 -32.60 8.74
CA VAL A 22 7.02 -32.57 10.16
C VAL A 22 7.88 -33.51 11.01
N ALA A 23 8.17 -34.71 10.53
CA ALA A 23 9.05 -35.65 11.23
C ALA A 23 10.51 -35.15 11.33
N ALA A 24 11.04 -34.53 10.27
CA ALA A 24 12.38 -33.93 10.29
C ALA A 24 12.47 -32.72 11.24
N GLN A 25 11.42 -31.90 11.30
CA GLN A 25 11.30 -30.78 12.23
C GLN A 25 11.29 -31.25 13.68
N GLN A 26 10.41 -32.20 14.02
CA GLN A 26 10.35 -32.77 15.37
C GLN A 26 11.70 -33.34 15.81
N ALA A 27 12.36 -34.12 14.94
CA ALA A 27 13.68 -34.69 15.23
C ALA A 27 14.79 -33.61 15.40
N ALA A 28 14.65 -32.43 14.78
CA ALA A 28 15.60 -31.32 14.96
C ALA A 28 15.36 -30.61 16.30
N THR A 29 14.09 -30.33 16.66
CA THR A 29 13.72 -29.76 17.96
C THR A 29 14.05 -30.72 19.12
N ASP A 30 13.88 -32.03 18.94
CA ASP A 30 14.26 -33.05 19.92
C ASP A 30 15.79 -33.07 20.15
N LEU A 31 16.60 -32.92 19.09
CA LEU A 31 18.06 -32.80 19.21
C LEU A 31 18.47 -31.51 19.93
N LEU A 32 17.79 -30.38 19.66
CA LEU A 32 18.01 -29.14 20.43
C LEU A 32 17.74 -29.34 21.92
N ALA A 33 16.57 -29.93 22.26
CA ALA A 33 16.20 -30.21 23.65
C ALA A 33 17.13 -31.22 24.34
N GLN A 34 17.72 -32.17 23.61
CA GLN A 34 18.74 -33.09 24.13
C GLN A 34 20.07 -32.36 24.37
N GLY A 35 20.52 -31.55 23.40
CA GLY A 35 21.77 -30.79 23.50
C GLY A 35 21.76 -29.75 24.62
N MET A 36 20.63 -29.08 24.83
CA MET A 36 20.42 -28.17 25.97
C MET A 36 20.49 -28.89 27.32
N ARG A 37 19.90 -30.09 27.43
CA ARG A 37 19.98 -30.90 28.66
C ARG A 37 21.41 -31.37 28.94
N ALA A 38 22.15 -31.80 27.91
CA ALA A 38 23.57 -32.15 28.05
C ALA A 38 24.43 -30.95 28.48
N TYR A 39 24.13 -29.73 27.98
CA TYR A 39 24.80 -28.53 28.47
C TYR A 39 24.46 -28.23 29.94
N GLN A 40 23.21 -28.44 30.35
CA GLN A 40 22.75 -28.26 31.74
C GLN A 40 23.35 -29.30 32.71
N SER A 41 23.65 -30.53 32.24
CA SER A 41 24.40 -31.54 33.02
C SER A 41 25.92 -31.35 32.98
N LEU A 42 26.42 -30.28 32.33
CA LEU A 42 27.83 -29.96 32.12
C LEU A 42 28.58 -30.94 31.18
N ASP A 43 27.86 -31.80 30.46
CA ASP A 43 28.38 -32.73 29.45
C ASP A 43 28.66 -32.03 28.11
N TYR A 44 29.58 -31.05 28.13
CA TYR A 44 29.81 -30.16 27.00
C TYR A 44 30.20 -30.87 25.69
N ASP A 45 30.95 -31.97 25.77
CA ASP A 45 31.29 -32.80 24.60
C ASP A 45 30.05 -33.38 23.92
N GLN A 46 29.13 -33.93 24.71
CA GLN A 46 27.87 -34.49 24.22
C GLN A 46 26.95 -33.37 23.71
N ALA A 47 26.84 -32.26 24.44
CA ALA A 47 26.07 -31.09 24.03
C ALA A 47 26.52 -30.57 22.66
N ALA A 48 27.81 -30.32 22.49
CA ALA A 48 28.39 -29.85 21.24
C ALA A 48 28.18 -30.84 20.06
N ALA A 49 28.31 -32.15 20.31
CA ALA A 49 28.08 -33.18 19.30
C ALA A 49 26.61 -33.23 18.84
N ILE A 50 25.66 -33.21 19.79
CA ILE A 50 24.22 -33.24 19.52
C ILE A 50 23.76 -31.97 18.81
N LEU A 51 24.16 -30.79 19.31
CA LEU A 51 23.76 -29.49 18.73
C LEU A 51 24.32 -29.31 17.32
N ARG A 52 25.59 -29.65 17.09
CA ARG A 52 26.17 -29.66 15.74
C ARG A 52 25.39 -30.58 14.80
N ARG A 53 25.02 -31.79 15.26
CA ARG A 53 24.22 -32.75 14.46
C ARG A 53 22.82 -32.22 14.13
N GLY A 54 22.16 -31.55 15.07
CA GLY A 54 20.87 -30.89 14.82
C GLY A 54 20.99 -29.80 13.77
N LEU A 55 21.99 -28.91 13.91
CA LEU A 55 22.26 -27.82 12.98
C LEU A 55 22.65 -28.31 11.57
N THR A 56 23.45 -29.38 11.43
CA THR A 56 23.80 -29.93 10.10
C THR A 56 22.68 -30.71 9.44
N ARG A 57 21.77 -31.32 10.21
CA ARG A 57 20.57 -32.01 9.69
C ARG A 57 19.45 -31.03 9.29
N THR A 58 19.54 -29.77 9.70
CA THR A 58 18.54 -28.73 9.42
C THR A 58 18.64 -28.24 7.97
N VAL A 59 17.79 -28.77 7.09
CA VAL A 59 17.70 -28.37 5.67
C VAL A 59 16.40 -27.57 5.47
N GLY A 60 16.53 -26.29 5.16
CA GLY A 60 15.40 -25.36 5.08
C GLY A 60 14.79 -25.06 6.46
N ASP A 61 13.46 -24.94 6.51
CA ASP A 61 12.71 -24.40 7.65
C ASP A 61 12.47 -25.38 8.82
N THR A 62 13.24 -26.48 8.91
CA THR A 62 13.03 -27.52 9.95
C THR A 62 13.36 -27.06 11.37
N LEU A 63 14.06 -25.95 11.52
CA LEU A 63 14.15 -25.19 12.76
C LEU A 63 13.74 -23.75 12.45
N SER A 64 12.93 -23.15 13.31
CA SER A 64 12.65 -21.72 13.25
C SER A 64 13.95 -20.91 13.48
N THR A 65 13.96 -19.65 13.04
CA THR A 65 15.10 -18.75 13.28
C THR A 65 15.45 -18.65 14.77
N ALA A 66 14.44 -18.62 15.65
CA ALA A 66 14.64 -18.58 17.10
C ALA A 66 15.32 -19.85 17.63
N GLU A 67 14.84 -21.04 17.26
CA GLU A 67 15.46 -22.32 17.63
C GLU A 67 16.89 -22.45 17.08
N ARG A 68 17.15 -21.99 15.85
CA ARG A 68 18.49 -21.96 15.25
C ARG A 68 19.45 -21.04 16.01
N LEU A 69 19.02 -19.83 16.38
CA LEU A 69 19.82 -18.89 17.18
C LEU A 69 20.11 -19.47 18.57
N GLN A 70 19.13 -20.11 19.20
CA GLN A 70 19.28 -20.79 20.49
C GLN A 70 20.26 -21.97 20.39
N ALA A 71 20.11 -22.84 19.38
CA ALA A 71 21.01 -23.97 19.12
C ALA A 71 22.46 -23.52 18.91
N LEU A 72 22.68 -22.45 18.13
CA LEU A 72 24.00 -21.85 17.93
C LEU A 72 24.58 -21.24 19.21
N THR A 73 23.73 -20.66 20.07
CA THR A 73 24.18 -20.08 21.35
C THR A 73 24.66 -21.16 22.31
N TYR A 74 23.88 -22.23 22.50
CA TYR A 74 24.29 -23.38 23.30
C TYR A 74 25.50 -24.12 22.69
N LEU A 75 25.61 -24.21 21.35
CA LEU A 75 26.78 -24.80 20.70
C LEU A 75 28.03 -23.96 20.97
N GLY A 76 27.97 -22.64 20.77
CA GLY A 76 29.10 -21.76 21.01
C GLY A 76 29.54 -21.74 22.48
N ALA A 77 28.59 -21.77 23.41
CA ALA A 77 28.88 -21.92 24.84
C ALA A 77 29.53 -23.28 25.15
N SER A 78 29.00 -24.39 24.60
CA SER A 78 29.57 -25.73 24.78
C SER A 78 31.00 -25.82 24.24
N GLU A 79 31.27 -25.27 23.06
CA GLU A 79 32.63 -25.27 22.49
C GLU A 79 33.59 -24.38 23.29
N LEU A 80 33.11 -23.28 23.89
CA LEU A 80 33.93 -22.44 24.76
C LEU A 80 34.38 -23.19 26.02
N PHE A 81 33.49 -23.93 26.69
CA PHE A 81 33.85 -24.74 27.87
C PHE A 81 34.67 -26.00 27.53
N ARG A 82 34.80 -26.35 26.26
CA ARG A 82 35.72 -27.38 25.75
C ARG A 82 37.08 -26.84 25.30
N ASP A 83 37.38 -25.58 25.63
CA ASP A 83 38.57 -24.84 25.19
C ASP A 83 38.72 -24.71 23.65
N ARG A 84 37.60 -24.81 22.92
CA ARG A 84 37.56 -24.73 21.45
C ARG A 84 37.09 -23.36 21.00
N ARG A 85 37.82 -22.30 21.39
CA ARG A 85 37.47 -20.90 21.14
C ARG A 85 37.15 -20.60 19.68
N ASP A 86 37.90 -21.14 18.72
CA ASP A 86 37.64 -20.91 17.28
C ASP A 86 36.29 -21.49 16.81
N ALA A 87 35.90 -22.65 17.36
CA ALA A 87 34.61 -23.26 17.08
C ALA A 87 33.46 -22.48 17.75
N ALA A 88 33.69 -21.96 18.96
CA ALA A 88 32.76 -21.06 19.64
C ALA A 88 32.54 -19.77 18.84
N LEU A 89 33.63 -19.11 18.44
CA LEU A 89 33.59 -17.94 17.56
C LEU A 89 32.89 -18.25 16.23
N ALA A 90 33.16 -19.39 15.59
CA ALA A 90 32.47 -19.77 14.35
C ALA A 90 30.94 -19.89 14.54
N ALA A 91 30.47 -20.50 15.62
CA ALA A 91 29.03 -20.59 15.93
C ALA A 91 28.42 -19.20 16.21
N PHE A 92 29.09 -18.36 17.01
CA PHE A 92 28.62 -17.01 17.33
C PHE A 92 28.63 -16.05 16.12
N ARG A 93 29.59 -16.18 15.20
CA ARG A 93 29.60 -15.43 13.94
C ARG A 93 28.37 -15.76 13.07
N GLN A 94 27.91 -17.02 13.06
CA GLN A 94 26.67 -17.39 12.37
C GLN A 94 25.42 -16.73 12.97
N ILE A 95 25.36 -16.57 14.29
CA ILE A 95 24.29 -15.79 14.96
C ILE A 95 24.33 -14.34 14.50
N ALA A 96 25.50 -13.67 14.58
CA ALA A 96 25.66 -12.27 14.18
C ALA A 96 25.34 -12.03 12.69
N ALA A 97 25.58 -13.02 11.83
CA ALA A 97 25.23 -13.02 10.41
C ALA A 97 23.74 -13.33 10.12
N THR A 98 22.98 -13.82 11.11
CA THR A 98 21.55 -14.16 11.02
C THR A 98 20.65 -13.09 11.65
N ASP A 99 20.99 -12.62 12.86
CA ASP A 99 20.27 -11.56 13.58
C ASP A 99 21.28 -10.62 14.29
N PRO A 100 21.33 -9.33 13.94
CA PRO A 100 22.28 -8.37 14.53
C PRO A 100 21.88 -7.93 15.96
N ARG A 101 20.59 -8.07 16.31
CA ARG A 101 20.00 -7.66 17.60
C ARG A 101 20.03 -8.77 18.64
N TYR A 102 20.12 -10.03 18.23
CA TYR A 102 20.21 -11.15 19.16
C TYR A 102 21.32 -10.96 20.21
N ARG A 103 21.01 -11.31 21.46
CA ARG A 103 21.95 -11.39 22.58
C ARG A 103 21.69 -12.68 23.35
N PRO A 104 22.71 -13.49 23.66
CA PRO A 104 22.60 -14.51 24.70
C PRO A 104 22.14 -13.87 26.01
N SER A 105 21.25 -14.53 26.74
CA SER A 105 20.77 -14.04 28.03
C SER A 105 21.88 -14.10 29.07
N GLU A 106 22.23 -12.96 29.67
CA GLU A 106 23.21 -12.83 30.76
C GLU A 106 22.79 -13.56 32.05
N ILE A 107 21.50 -13.95 32.16
CA ILE A 107 20.98 -14.76 33.27
C ILE A 107 21.26 -16.26 33.04
N ILE A 108 21.28 -16.71 31.77
CA ILE A 108 21.43 -18.13 31.40
C ILE A 108 22.90 -18.46 31.08
N PHE A 109 23.62 -17.51 30.50
CA PHE A 109 24.99 -17.68 30.03
C PHE A 109 25.93 -16.76 30.80
N PRO A 110 27.04 -17.29 31.35
CA PRO A 110 27.94 -16.50 32.18
C PRO A 110 28.78 -15.52 31.35
N PRO A 111 29.43 -14.51 31.98
CA PRO A 111 30.10 -13.42 31.27
C PRO A 111 31.17 -13.83 30.25
N GLN A 112 31.79 -15.00 30.40
CA GLN A 112 32.75 -15.55 29.45
C GLN A 112 32.08 -15.82 28.09
N VAL A 113 30.86 -16.38 28.10
CA VAL A 113 30.09 -16.69 26.87
C VAL A 113 29.63 -15.41 26.19
N THR A 114 29.09 -14.45 26.96
CA THR A 114 28.61 -13.17 26.41
C THR A 114 29.75 -12.29 25.90
N GLY A 115 30.93 -12.34 26.54
CA GLY A 115 32.15 -11.69 26.09
C GLY A 115 32.66 -12.21 24.74
N VAL A 116 32.80 -13.53 24.58
CA VAL A 116 33.23 -14.15 23.30
C VAL A 116 32.18 -13.96 22.20
N PHE A 117 30.89 -13.92 22.55
CA PHE A 117 29.84 -13.52 21.62
C PHE A 117 29.96 -12.04 21.18
N GLY A 118 30.32 -11.14 22.11
CA GLY A 118 30.62 -9.74 21.84
C GLY A 118 31.78 -9.58 20.86
N GLU A 119 32.87 -10.33 21.04
CA GLU A 119 34.00 -10.41 20.11
C GLU A 119 33.55 -10.86 18.71
N ALA A 120 32.78 -11.95 18.61
CA ALA A 120 32.27 -12.46 17.33
C ALA A 120 31.38 -11.44 16.60
N ARG A 121 30.59 -10.63 17.32
CA ARG A 121 29.82 -9.50 16.76
C ARG A 121 30.70 -8.34 16.30
N GLN A 122 31.80 -8.06 17.00
CA GLN A 122 32.78 -7.04 16.58
C GLN A 122 33.53 -7.45 15.31
N GLN A 123 33.90 -8.73 15.18
CA GLN A 123 34.56 -9.29 14.00
C GLN A 123 33.59 -9.41 12.81
N THR A 124 32.33 -9.78 13.04
CA THR A 124 31.32 -9.96 11.97
C THR A 124 30.64 -8.62 11.65
N LYS A 125 31.29 -7.76 10.85
CA LYS A 125 30.67 -6.52 10.34
C LYS A 125 29.59 -6.84 9.30
N THR A 126 28.32 -6.60 9.64
CA THR A 126 27.16 -6.80 8.76
C THR A 126 26.04 -5.83 9.13
N VAL A 127 25.14 -5.56 8.18
CA VAL A 127 24.02 -4.62 8.31
C VAL A 127 22.76 -5.21 7.72
N PHE A 128 21.63 -5.05 8.42
CA PHE A 128 20.33 -5.56 7.99
C PHE A 128 19.39 -4.41 7.65
N PHE A 129 18.58 -4.63 6.62
CA PHE A 129 17.52 -3.70 6.21
C PHE A 129 16.23 -3.97 6.98
N GLN A 130 15.61 -2.90 7.47
CA GLN A 130 14.25 -2.86 8.00
C GLN A 130 13.49 -1.78 7.23
N VAL A 131 12.62 -2.21 6.33
CA VAL A 131 11.93 -1.39 5.33
C VAL A 131 10.50 -1.91 5.21
N GLN A 132 9.54 -1.01 4.92
CA GLN A 132 8.18 -1.43 4.57
C GLN A 132 8.17 -2.10 3.19
N GLN A 133 7.32 -3.11 2.97
CA GLN A 133 7.31 -3.86 1.71
C GLN A 133 6.83 -3.02 0.52
N GLU A 134 5.92 -2.09 0.75
CA GLU A 134 5.48 -1.10 -0.23
C GLU A 134 5.48 0.28 0.46
N THR A 135 5.88 1.33 -0.27
CA THR A 135 5.95 2.70 0.23
C THR A 135 5.67 3.65 -0.92
N GLU A 136 4.63 4.47 -0.77
CA GLU A 136 4.25 5.52 -1.72
C GLU A 136 4.70 6.87 -1.17
N PHE A 137 5.40 7.68 -1.97
CA PHE A 137 5.85 9.02 -1.57
C PHE A 137 6.01 9.96 -2.77
N ARG A 138 5.93 11.27 -2.53
CA ARG A 138 6.17 12.33 -3.53
C ARG A 138 7.67 12.64 -3.61
N ALA A 139 8.27 12.44 -4.78
CA ALA A 139 9.68 12.75 -5.00
C ALA A 139 9.95 14.25 -4.73
N LYS A 140 11.19 14.58 -4.33
CA LYS A 140 11.64 15.91 -3.84
C LYS A 140 11.07 16.36 -2.50
N THR A 141 9.78 16.16 -2.23
CA THR A 141 9.09 16.69 -1.04
C THR A 141 9.06 15.71 0.13
N GLU A 142 8.95 14.42 -0.16
CA GLU A 142 8.90 13.33 0.81
C GLU A 142 10.07 12.37 0.59
N HIS A 143 10.28 11.44 1.53
CA HIS A 143 11.41 10.53 1.51
C HIS A 143 11.02 9.08 1.75
N PHE A 144 11.48 8.19 0.89
CA PHE A 144 11.62 6.78 1.21
C PHE A 144 12.63 6.64 2.37
N THR A 145 12.31 5.82 3.37
CA THR A 145 13.17 5.62 4.55
C THR A 145 13.48 4.13 4.72
N ALA A 146 14.76 3.79 4.68
CA ALA A 146 15.26 2.45 5.01
C ALA A 146 16.02 2.49 6.34
N ARG A 147 15.57 1.72 7.33
CA ARG A 147 16.28 1.60 8.61
C ARG A 147 17.32 0.50 8.51
N LEU A 148 18.57 0.85 8.73
CA LEU A 148 19.71 -0.05 8.80
C LEU A 148 19.97 -0.44 10.26
N VAL A 149 20.35 -1.70 10.49
CA VAL A 149 20.68 -2.24 11.82
C VAL A 149 22.01 -2.98 11.74
N ALA A 150 23.01 -2.55 12.52
CA ALA A 150 24.36 -3.11 12.46
C ALA A 150 24.60 -4.19 13.54
N SER A 151 25.48 -5.13 13.22
CA SER A 151 25.99 -6.13 14.18
C SER A 151 27.03 -5.57 15.15
N SER A 152 27.70 -4.46 14.82
CA SER A 152 28.57 -3.69 15.72
C SER A 152 28.91 -2.34 15.06
N PRO A 153 29.41 -1.34 15.80
CA PRO A 153 29.80 -0.07 15.21
C PRO A 153 30.88 -0.23 14.12
N HIS A 154 30.70 0.45 12.98
CA HIS A 154 31.66 0.53 11.86
C HIS A 154 31.24 1.61 10.83
N ASP A 155 32.15 1.96 9.91
CA ASP A 155 31.81 2.81 8.76
C ASP A 155 31.13 2.03 7.65
N VAL A 156 30.09 2.63 7.04
CA VAL A 156 29.32 2.08 5.94
C VAL A 156 29.11 3.10 4.82
N ALA A 157 29.11 2.62 3.59
CA ALA A 157 28.64 3.33 2.41
C ALA A 157 27.31 2.75 1.95
N VAL A 158 26.34 3.63 1.68
CA VAL A 158 24.99 3.27 1.24
C VAL A 158 24.73 3.91 -0.10
N THR A 159 24.51 3.09 -1.12
CA THR A 159 24.34 3.52 -2.51
C THR A 159 23.07 2.93 -3.09
N ILE A 160 22.40 3.68 -3.94
CA ILE A 160 21.35 3.17 -4.81
C ILE A 160 21.87 3.08 -6.24
N THR A 161 21.65 1.93 -6.86
CA THR A 161 22.03 1.63 -8.25
C THR A 161 20.81 1.22 -9.07
N THR A 162 20.88 1.30 -10.39
CA THR A 162 19.92 0.62 -11.27
C THR A 162 20.11 -0.91 -11.18
N GLY A 163 19.17 -1.68 -11.72
CA GLY A 163 19.29 -3.13 -11.85
C GLY A 163 20.53 -3.57 -12.66
N ASP A 164 21.01 -2.71 -13.57
CA ASP A 164 22.22 -2.90 -14.38
C ASP A 164 23.51 -2.47 -13.64
N GLY A 165 23.41 -2.09 -12.36
CA GLY A 165 24.53 -1.70 -11.51
C GLY A 165 25.02 -0.25 -11.68
N LYS A 166 24.41 0.56 -12.56
CA LYS A 166 24.77 1.99 -12.69
C LYS A 166 24.45 2.74 -11.40
N LEU A 167 25.41 3.48 -10.85
CA LEU A 167 25.18 4.33 -9.68
C LEU A 167 24.12 5.40 -10.00
N VAL A 168 23.09 5.46 -9.15
CA VAL A 168 22.01 6.46 -9.22
C VAL A 168 22.28 7.59 -8.25
N ARG A 169 22.70 7.26 -7.01
CA ARG A 169 23.10 8.22 -5.97
C ARG A 169 23.85 7.54 -4.82
N ARG A 170 24.75 8.28 -4.15
CA ARG A 170 25.22 7.91 -2.79
C ARG A 170 24.28 8.52 -1.75
N LEU A 171 23.65 7.68 -0.92
CA LEU A 171 22.65 8.11 0.07
C LEU A 171 23.27 8.40 1.43
N TYR A 172 24.32 7.66 1.81
CA TYR A 172 25.02 7.84 3.06
C TYR A 172 26.46 7.32 2.96
N ASP A 173 27.38 7.94 3.73
CA ASP A 173 28.79 7.56 3.78
C ASP A 173 29.40 7.97 5.13
N GLY A 174 29.45 7.06 6.11
CA GLY A 174 29.83 7.41 7.47
C GLY A 174 29.62 6.30 8.51
N PRO A 175 29.76 6.61 9.81
CA PRO A 175 29.66 5.63 10.89
C PRO A 175 28.21 5.21 11.19
N ILE A 176 27.96 3.91 11.29
CA ILE A 176 26.77 3.35 11.93
C ILE A 176 27.15 2.80 13.31
N ALA A 177 26.36 3.14 14.34
CA ALA A 177 26.43 2.54 15.67
C ALA A 177 25.53 1.30 15.73
N ASP A 178 24.35 1.37 16.35
CA ASP A 178 23.39 0.26 16.39
C ASP A 178 22.37 0.30 15.23
N SER A 179 21.89 1.50 14.87
CA SER A 179 20.96 1.68 13.75
C SER A 179 21.10 3.06 13.10
N LEU A 180 20.76 3.15 11.81
CA LEU A 180 20.77 4.38 11.02
C LEU A 180 19.49 4.42 10.18
N ALA A 181 18.81 5.57 10.11
CA ALA A 181 17.74 5.80 9.14
C ALA A 181 18.36 6.45 7.89
N VAL A 182 18.37 5.74 6.77
CA VAL A 182 18.79 6.29 5.48
C VAL A 182 17.55 6.75 4.73
N THR A 183 17.51 8.02 4.37
CA THR A 183 16.42 8.63 3.62
C THR A 183 16.80 8.87 2.16
N TRP A 184 15.81 8.86 1.28
CA TRP A 184 15.99 9.17 -0.14
C TRP A 184 14.76 9.88 -0.71
N ASP A 185 15.00 10.99 -1.40
CA ASP A 185 14.04 11.89 -2.04
C ASP A 185 13.52 11.42 -3.42
N GLY A 186 13.93 10.22 -3.86
CA GLY A 186 13.57 9.69 -5.18
C GLY A 186 14.35 10.28 -6.34
N LEU A 187 15.44 11.01 -6.08
CA LEU A 187 16.24 11.69 -7.11
C LEU A 187 17.55 10.98 -7.45
N THR A 188 18.00 11.15 -8.70
CA THR A 188 19.36 10.88 -9.16
C THR A 188 20.34 11.97 -8.70
N GLU A 189 21.66 11.77 -8.90
CA GLU A 189 22.67 12.83 -8.71
C GLU A 189 22.33 14.13 -9.47
N GLU A 190 21.79 14.03 -10.69
CA GLU A 190 21.36 15.17 -11.51
C GLU A 190 20.05 15.84 -11.00
N ARG A 191 19.56 15.47 -9.81
CA ARG A 191 18.33 15.96 -9.16
C ARG A 191 17.03 15.71 -9.96
N ASN A 192 17.08 14.77 -10.90
CA ASN A 192 15.92 14.33 -11.65
C ASN A 192 15.23 13.16 -10.92
N PRO A 193 13.88 13.08 -10.88
CA PRO A 193 13.19 11.91 -10.35
C PRO A 193 13.59 10.63 -11.09
N VAL A 194 13.79 9.53 -10.38
CA VAL A 194 14.08 8.22 -11.01
C VAL A 194 12.94 7.75 -11.92
N GLN A 195 13.28 6.96 -12.93
CA GLN A 195 12.30 6.34 -13.83
C GLN A 195 11.74 5.05 -13.22
N SER A 196 10.57 4.59 -13.68
CA SER A 196 10.07 3.26 -13.32
C SER A 196 11.06 2.18 -13.75
N GLY A 197 11.32 1.19 -12.88
CA GLY A 197 12.28 0.12 -13.16
C GLY A 197 12.77 -0.61 -11.91
N ARG A 198 13.78 -1.46 -12.09
CA ARG A 198 14.46 -2.17 -11.00
C ARG A 198 15.70 -1.40 -10.54
N TYR A 199 15.89 -1.35 -9.24
CA TYR A 199 16.98 -0.69 -8.54
C TYR A 199 17.48 -1.59 -7.42
N THR A 200 18.70 -1.35 -6.96
CA THR A 200 19.30 -2.07 -5.84
C THR A 200 19.85 -1.07 -4.84
N LEU A 201 19.35 -1.11 -3.61
CA LEU A 201 19.92 -0.40 -2.48
C LEU A 201 21.01 -1.29 -1.85
N ARG A 202 22.27 -0.86 -1.92
CA ARG A 202 23.42 -1.60 -1.43
C ARG A 202 24.03 -0.91 -0.21
N VAL A 203 24.27 -1.70 0.83
CA VAL A 203 25.06 -1.30 2.00
C VAL A 203 26.32 -2.14 2.01
N ALA A 204 27.48 -1.50 2.10
CA ALA A 204 28.76 -2.16 2.25
C ALA A 204 29.57 -1.48 3.37
N PRO A 205 30.36 -2.22 4.17
CA PRO A 205 31.36 -1.61 5.03
C PRO A 205 32.35 -0.77 4.21
N ARG A 206 32.79 0.37 4.73
CA ARG A 206 33.72 1.27 4.01
C ARG A 206 35.13 0.67 3.90
N ALA A 207 35.62 0.07 4.98
CA ALA A 207 36.94 -0.57 5.06
C ALA A 207 36.92 -2.04 4.59
N ALA A 208 36.25 -2.32 3.47
CA ALA A 208 36.04 -3.68 2.99
C ALA A 208 37.26 -4.24 2.26
N GLY A 209 37.99 -5.13 2.94
CA GLY A 209 38.85 -6.12 2.30
C GLY A 209 38.05 -7.26 1.65
N ALA A 210 38.76 -8.15 0.96
CA ALA A 210 38.15 -9.36 0.39
C ALA A 210 37.51 -10.24 1.49
N GLY A 211 36.35 -10.81 1.20
CA GLY A 211 35.61 -11.69 2.11
C GLY A 211 34.62 -10.99 3.06
N GLN A 212 34.43 -9.67 2.95
CA GLN A 212 33.42 -8.96 3.76
C GLN A 212 32.03 -9.00 3.10
N LEU A 213 30.97 -9.07 3.91
CA LEU A 213 29.60 -9.18 3.41
C LEU A 213 28.98 -7.79 3.16
N ALA A 214 28.73 -7.47 1.89
CA ALA A 214 27.75 -6.47 1.53
C ALA A 214 26.33 -7.04 1.62
N ARG A 215 25.37 -6.16 1.81
CA ARG A 215 23.94 -6.47 1.82
C ARG A 215 23.23 -5.63 0.78
N GLN A 216 22.34 -6.27 0.03
CA GLN A 216 21.60 -5.65 -1.06
C GLN A 216 20.11 -5.81 -0.82
N LEU A 217 19.32 -4.81 -1.20
CA LEU A 217 17.87 -4.84 -1.17
C LEU A 217 17.37 -4.48 -2.57
N SER A 218 16.70 -5.43 -3.21
CA SER A 218 16.05 -5.20 -4.50
C SER A 218 14.85 -4.29 -4.32
N LEU A 219 14.77 -3.23 -5.13
CA LEU A 219 13.67 -2.26 -5.15
C LEU A 219 13.04 -2.26 -6.54
N GLU A 220 11.74 -2.51 -6.63
CA GLU A 220 10.96 -2.20 -7.84
C GLU A 220 10.31 -0.83 -7.64
N ILE A 221 10.58 0.10 -8.54
CA ILE A 221 10.07 1.47 -8.48
C ILE A 221 9.08 1.69 -9.61
N LEU A 222 7.89 2.17 -9.28
CA LEU A 222 6.85 2.52 -10.23
C LEU A 222 6.49 4.00 -10.04
N ARG A 223 6.51 4.79 -11.11
CA ARG A 223 5.86 6.10 -11.11
C ARG A 223 4.35 5.90 -11.13
N ALA A 224 3.64 6.43 -10.14
CA ALA A 224 2.19 6.50 -10.18
C ALA A 224 1.76 7.44 -11.31
N LYS A 225 0.56 7.23 -11.86
CA LYS A 225 -0.03 8.18 -12.81
C LYS A 225 -0.39 9.47 -12.04
N PRO A 226 -0.14 10.66 -12.60
CA PRO A 226 -0.66 11.91 -12.06
C PRO A 226 -2.17 11.83 -11.81
N ASP A 227 -2.61 12.31 -10.63
CA ASP A 227 -4.02 12.40 -10.31
C ASP A 227 -4.63 13.63 -10.98
N THR A 228 -5.09 13.44 -12.22
CA THR A 228 -5.68 14.50 -13.04
C THR A 228 -7.21 14.38 -13.06
N GLN A 229 -7.89 15.48 -12.74
CA GLN A 229 -9.35 15.57 -12.87
C GLN A 229 -9.76 15.46 -14.35
N PRO A 230 -10.91 14.84 -14.68
CA PRO A 230 -11.42 14.79 -16.05
C PRO A 230 -11.71 16.19 -16.59
N TRP A 231 -11.45 16.42 -17.89
CA TRP A 231 -11.67 17.72 -18.50
C TRP A 231 -13.16 18.07 -18.46
N PRO A 232 -13.56 19.32 -18.13
CA PRO A 232 -14.96 19.71 -18.17
C PRO A 232 -15.50 19.57 -19.59
N ALA A 233 -16.67 18.94 -19.74
CA ALA A 233 -17.29 18.73 -21.05
C ALA A 233 -17.50 20.07 -21.77
N GLY A 234 -17.07 20.16 -23.03
CA GLY A 234 -16.99 21.42 -23.81
C GLY A 234 -18.34 22.07 -24.17
N ALA A 235 -19.45 21.60 -23.61
CA ALA A 235 -20.81 22.12 -23.78
C ALA A 235 -20.94 23.53 -23.15
N GLY A 236 -20.42 24.53 -23.85
CA GLY A 236 -20.40 25.92 -23.43
C GLY A 236 -19.14 26.71 -23.80
N LEU A 237 -18.14 26.08 -24.43
CA LEU A 237 -16.90 26.76 -24.83
C LEU A 237 -16.89 27.24 -26.29
N ALA A 238 -17.71 26.63 -27.16
CA ALA A 238 -17.84 27.01 -28.56
C ALA A 238 -18.72 28.27 -28.74
N GLU A 239 -18.27 29.18 -29.59
CA GLU A 239 -19.11 30.30 -30.06
C GLU A 239 -20.21 29.79 -30.97
N GLY A 240 -21.38 30.44 -30.93
CA GLY A 240 -22.56 30.04 -31.72
C GLY A 240 -23.38 28.89 -31.12
N THR A 241 -22.89 28.09 -30.16
CA THR A 241 -23.72 27.08 -29.48
C THR A 241 -24.61 27.76 -28.41
N PRO A 242 -25.94 27.65 -28.47
CA PRO A 242 -26.81 28.07 -27.37
C PRO A 242 -26.66 27.10 -26.20
N LEU A 243 -26.39 27.61 -24.99
CA LEU A 243 -26.53 26.78 -23.80
C LEU A 243 -28.02 26.68 -23.45
N PRO A 244 -28.53 25.50 -23.03
CA PRO A 244 -29.90 25.38 -22.56
C PRO A 244 -30.09 26.23 -21.31
N LEU A 245 -31.21 26.96 -21.27
CA LEU A 245 -31.63 27.74 -20.09
C LEU A 245 -31.80 26.82 -18.88
N PRO A 246 -31.59 27.31 -17.63
CA PRO A 246 -31.73 26.52 -16.40
C PRO A 246 -33.15 25.98 -16.13
N PHE A 247 -34.13 26.30 -16.98
CA PHE A 247 -35.52 25.85 -16.92
C PHE A 247 -35.80 24.56 -17.73
N SER A 248 -34.76 23.81 -18.10
CA SER A 248 -34.88 22.48 -18.73
C SER A 248 -34.27 21.35 -17.89
N SER A 249 -34.29 21.51 -16.56
CA SER A 249 -34.10 20.41 -15.61
C SER A 249 -35.30 19.47 -15.67
N SER A 250 -35.10 18.25 -16.18
CA SER A 250 -35.94 17.04 -16.05
C SER A 250 -37.44 17.22 -15.76
N SER A 251 -38.30 16.81 -16.69
CA SER A 251 -39.74 16.62 -16.47
C SER A 251 -40.03 15.58 -15.37
N GLY A 252 -40.03 16.04 -14.11
CA GLY A 252 -40.38 15.25 -12.93
C GLY A 252 -41.89 15.05 -12.77
N PRO A 253 -42.33 14.23 -11.78
CA PRO A 253 -43.68 13.68 -11.72
C PRO A 253 -44.84 14.66 -11.44
N ALA A 254 -44.59 15.97 -11.40
CA ALA A 254 -45.59 17.00 -11.12
C ALA A 254 -46.64 17.21 -12.24
N VAL A 255 -46.46 16.60 -13.42
CA VAL A 255 -47.49 16.60 -14.48
C VAL A 255 -48.57 15.53 -14.24
N ARG A 256 -48.30 14.55 -13.36
CA ARG A 256 -49.24 13.43 -13.10
C ARG A 256 -50.41 13.81 -12.18
N SER A 257 -50.21 14.78 -11.28
CA SER A 257 -51.23 15.24 -10.32
C SER A 257 -52.31 16.15 -10.92
N LEU A 258 -52.18 16.57 -12.18
CA LEU A 258 -53.24 17.32 -12.90
C LEU A 258 -54.20 16.39 -13.68
N ALA A 259 -53.89 15.10 -13.77
CA ALA A 259 -54.77 14.07 -14.33
C ALA A 259 -55.61 13.33 -13.26
N GLU A 260 -55.26 13.49 -11.97
CA GLU A 260 -55.92 12.82 -10.83
C GLU A 260 -56.92 13.75 -10.10
N GLY A 261 -57.15 14.96 -10.60
CA GLY A 261 -57.97 16.01 -9.99
C GLY A 261 -59.35 16.25 -10.60
N LEU A 262 -59.93 15.30 -11.34
CA LEU A 262 -61.21 15.47 -12.04
C LEU A 262 -62.10 14.21 -12.01
N ALA A 263 -62.37 13.72 -10.79
CA ALA A 263 -63.18 12.53 -10.53
C ALA A 263 -64.12 12.69 -9.32
N ALA A 264 -64.99 13.71 -9.34
CA ALA A 264 -66.16 13.79 -8.45
C ALA A 264 -67.27 14.66 -9.06
N ALA A 265 -68.51 14.15 -9.01
CA ALA A 265 -69.79 14.74 -9.44
C ALA A 265 -70.35 14.34 -10.82
N VAL A 266 -70.68 13.06 -10.96
CA VAL A 266 -71.87 12.63 -11.74
C VAL A 266 -73.00 12.40 -10.73
N ALA A 267 -74.17 13.01 -10.95
CA ALA A 267 -75.51 12.47 -10.64
C ALA A 267 -76.61 13.44 -11.15
N VAL A 268 -77.90 13.12 -10.99
CA VAL A 268 -78.77 12.47 -12.00
C VAL A 268 -80.08 13.32 -12.09
N VAL A 269 -81.02 12.93 -12.95
CA VAL A 269 -82.49 13.16 -12.90
C VAL A 269 -82.99 14.38 -13.71
N VAL A 270 -83.91 14.34 -14.69
CA VAL A 270 -84.57 13.34 -15.57
C VAL A 270 -85.51 14.16 -16.49
N LEU A 271 -85.79 13.68 -17.70
CA LEU A 271 -86.78 14.18 -18.71
C LEU A 271 -88.25 13.92 -18.27
N PRO A 272 -89.35 14.22 -19.03
CA PRO A 272 -89.58 15.20 -20.12
C PRO A 272 -90.96 15.96 -20.05
N SER A 273 -91.24 16.77 -21.09
CA SER A 273 -92.53 16.86 -21.86
C SER A 273 -93.76 17.73 -21.44
N ILE A 274 -94.10 18.64 -22.38
CA ILE A 274 -95.43 18.89 -23.03
C ILE A 274 -96.44 19.94 -22.47
N VAL A 275 -97.05 20.65 -23.44
CA VAL A 275 -98.12 21.70 -23.44
C VAL A 275 -97.71 23.17 -23.23
N SER A 276 -98.26 24.01 -24.12
CA SER A 276 -98.15 25.47 -24.22
C SER A 276 -99.23 26.23 -23.45
N HIS A 277 -98.91 27.43 -22.94
CA HIS A 277 -99.43 28.70 -23.49
C HIS A 277 -98.73 29.94 -22.91
N ASP A 278 -98.90 31.07 -23.58
CA ASP A 278 -98.33 32.39 -23.25
C ASP A 278 -98.61 32.88 -21.83
N ALA A 279 -97.62 33.54 -21.22
CA ALA A 279 -97.69 34.98 -20.92
C ALA A 279 -96.36 35.50 -20.33
N ALA A 280 -96.01 36.75 -20.66
CA ALA A 280 -94.80 37.46 -20.26
C ALA A 280 -94.39 37.29 -18.77
N GLY A 281 -93.25 36.64 -18.53
CA GLY A 281 -92.73 36.37 -17.19
C GLY A 281 -91.91 37.53 -16.60
N PHE A 282 -92.23 37.92 -15.36
CA PHE A 282 -91.57 38.98 -14.59
C PHE A 282 -91.10 38.44 -13.22
N LYS A 283 -89.98 38.96 -12.68
CA LYS A 283 -89.41 38.73 -11.31
C LYS A 283 -88.92 37.31 -10.96
N GLY A 284 -87.61 37.24 -10.67
CA GLY A 284 -86.90 36.03 -10.26
C GLY A 284 -86.85 35.75 -8.75
N ARG A 285 -85.75 35.12 -8.30
CA ARG A 285 -85.34 34.94 -6.88
C ARG A 285 -83.97 34.26 -6.76
N PHE A 286 -83.38 34.38 -5.56
CA PHE A 286 -82.18 33.74 -5.02
C PHE A 286 -80.80 34.25 -5.45
N ALA A 287 -80.17 34.94 -4.49
CA ALA A 287 -78.74 35.23 -4.44
C ALA A 287 -77.98 34.11 -3.69
N ILE A 288 -76.66 34.30 -3.57
CA ILE A 288 -75.68 33.53 -2.77
C ILE A 288 -75.08 32.29 -3.47
N ALA A 289 -74.00 32.53 -4.22
CA ALA A 289 -72.84 31.63 -4.28
C ALA A 289 -71.58 32.44 -4.63
N ALA A 290 -70.52 32.24 -3.84
CA ALA A 290 -69.36 33.12 -3.71
C ALA A 290 -68.42 33.24 -4.93
N ALA A 291 -67.74 34.38 -4.96
CA ALA A 291 -66.64 34.74 -5.84
C ALA A 291 -65.43 33.76 -5.79
N ILE A 292 -65.27 32.96 -6.85
CA ILE A 292 -63.96 32.48 -7.36
C ILE A 292 -64.03 32.50 -8.89
N GLY A 293 -63.18 33.27 -9.57
CA GLY A 293 -63.18 33.27 -11.05
C GLY A 293 -62.28 34.30 -11.78
N GLY A 294 -61.82 35.37 -11.11
CA GLY A 294 -61.10 36.46 -11.78
C GLY A 294 -59.56 36.39 -11.79
N ALA A 295 -58.93 35.70 -10.84
CA ALA A 295 -57.48 35.83 -10.60
C ALA A 295 -56.58 34.85 -11.38
N GLY A 296 -57.14 33.77 -11.95
CA GLY A 296 -56.35 32.68 -12.55
C GLY A 296 -55.84 32.92 -13.97
N ILE A 297 -56.41 33.87 -14.71
CA ILE A 297 -56.10 34.07 -16.14
C ILE A 297 -54.96 35.08 -16.34
N VAL A 298 -54.86 36.13 -15.51
CA VAL A 298 -53.83 37.17 -15.64
C VAL A 298 -52.43 36.65 -15.27
N SER A 299 -52.32 35.79 -14.25
CA SER A 299 -51.05 35.19 -13.84
C SER A 299 -50.45 34.25 -14.90
N PHE A 300 -51.29 33.53 -15.66
CA PHE A 300 -50.82 32.60 -16.69
C PHE A 300 -50.18 33.30 -17.90
N PHE A 301 -50.65 34.51 -18.25
CA PHE A 301 -50.07 35.31 -19.34
C PHE A 301 -48.91 36.19 -18.87
N ALA A 302 -48.95 36.74 -17.65
CA ALA A 302 -47.83 37.52 -17.09
C ALA A 302 -46.54 36.68 -16.93
N GLN A 303 -46.66 35.40 -16.57
CA GLN A 303 -45.51 34.49 -16.43
C GLN A 303 -44.88 34.04 -17.77
N ARG A 304 -45.45 34.44 -18.93
CA ARG A 304 -45.01 34.00 -20.27
C ARG A 304 -44.22 35.04 -21.07
N SER A 305 -43.90 36.18 -20.47
CA SER A 305 -42.94 37.13 -21.05
C SER A 305 -41.58 36.46 -21.21
N ALA A 306 -41.21 36.13 -22.46
CA ALA A 306 -39.88 35.60 -22.75
C ALA A 306 -38.82 36.60 -22.21
N PRO A 307 -37.79 36.13 -21.47
CA PRO A 307 -36.80 37.04 -20.92
C PRO A 307 -36.15 37.83 -22.06
N ALA A 308 -35.94 39.14 -21.82
CA ALA A 308 -35.36 40.03 -22.82
C ALA A 308 -34.06 39.44 -23.38
N VAL A 309 -33.83 39.61 -24.68
CA VAL A 309 -32.69 38.99 -25.39
C VAL A 309 -31.36 39.32 -24.71
N ASP A 310 -31.24 40.53 -24.15
CA ASP A 310 -30.07 40.98 -23.38
C ASP A 310 -29.86 40.20 -22.07
N ALA A 311 -30.93 39.79 -21.39
CA ALA A 311 -30.85 38.96 -20.19
C ALA A 311 -30.42 37.52 -20.53
N ILE A 312 -30.87 36.99 -21.67
CA ILE A 312 -30.41 35.69 -22.21
C ILE A 312 -28.94 35.78 -22.64
N ALA A 313 -28.55 36.86 -23.31
CA ALA A 313 -27.17 37.12 -23.73
C ALA A 313 -26.23 37.25 -22.52
N GLY A 314 -26.64 38.00 -21.49
CA GLY A 314 -25.90 38.15 -20.24
C GLY A 314 -25.76 36.84 -19.46
N ALA A 315 -26.83 36.06 -19.33
CA ALA A 315 -26.79 34.74 -18.68
C ALA A 315 -25.87 33.76 -19.44
N ASN A 316 -25.93 33.74 -20.77
CA ASN A 316 -25.02 32.95 -21.60
C ASN A 316 -23.57 33.42 -21.48
N ALA A 317 -23.30 34.73 -21.49
CA ALA A 317 -21.96 35.27 -21.29
C ALA A 317 -21.39 34.90 -19.91
N ALA A 318 -22.20 34.99 -18.85
CA ALA A 318 -21.81 34.58 -17.50
C ALA A 318 -21.52 33.07 -17.42
N ALA A 319 -22.35 32.22 -18.04
CA ALA A 319 -22.13 30.78 -18.09
C ALA A 319 -20.84 30.41 -18.85
N ARG A 320 -20.56 31.05 -19.99
CA ARG A 320 -19.29 30.88 -20.73
C ARG A 320 -18.09 31.34 -19.91
N ALA A 321 -18.19 32.47 -19.21
CA ALA A 321 -17.13 32.99 -18.35
C ALA A 321 -16.89 32.11 -17.10
N ALA A 322 -17.91 31.41 -16.60
CA ALA A 322 -17.76 30.39 -15.56
C ALA A 322 -17.10 29.12 -16.10
N ALA A 323 -17.51 28.66 -17.29
CA ALA A 323 -16.91 27.49 -17.96
C ALA A 323 -15.42 27.69 -18.29
N ARG A 324 -15.03 28.87 -18.81
CA ARG A 324 -13.62 29.23 -19.06
C ARG A 324 -12.78 29.21 -17.77
N ARG A 325 -13.24 29.89 -16.71
CA ARG A 325 -12.56 29.88 -15.40
C ARG A 325 -12.42 28.47 -14.82
N ARG A 326 -13.43 27.61 -14.98
CA ARG A 326 -13.36 26.21 -14.55
C ARG A 326 -12.36 25.40 -15.38
N LEU A 327 -12.28 25.62 -16.69
CA LEU A 327 -11.26 24.98 -17.54
C LEU A 327 -9.85 25.42 -17.14
N GLU A 328 -9.62 26.71 -16.95
CA GLU A 328 -8.33 27.27 -16.51
C GLU A 328 -7.92 26.69 -15.14
N GLN A 329 -8.83 26.63 -14.18
CA GLN A 329 -8.59 26.02 -12.87
C GLN A 329 -8.23 24.53 -12.98
N VAL A 330 -8.96 23.76 -13.79
CA VAL A 330 -8.68 22.34 -14.03
C VAL A 330 -7.33 22.16 -14.74
N GLN A 331 -7.00 23.00 -15.73
CA GLN A 331 -5.68 22.99 -16.39
C GLN A 331 -4.54 23.27 -15.40
N GLN A 332 -4.68 24.28 -14.55
CA GLN A 332 -3.68 24.61 -13.53
C GLN A 332 -3.50 23.48 -12.52
N GLN A 333 -4.60 22.90 -12.01
CA GLN A 333 -4.55 21.77 -11.08
C GLN A 333 -3.91 20.53 -11.72
N ASN A 334 -4.25 20.21 -12.97
CA ASN A 334 -3.67 19.06 -13.66
C ASN A 334 -2.21 19.27 -14.04
N ALA A 335 -1.78 20.50 -14.34
CA ALA A 335 -0.37 20.84 -14.52
C ALA A 335 0.44 20.70 -13.22
N GLN A 336 -0.15 21.06 -12.08
CA GLN A 336 0.44 20.82 -10.75
C GLN A 336 0.53 19.32 -10.44
N SER A 337 -0.56 18.56 -10.59
CA SER A 337 -0.57 17.10 -10.43
C SER A 337 0.44 16.39 -11.34
N ALA A 338 0.64 16.87 -12.58
CA ALA A 338 1.61 16.32 -13.52
C ALA A 338 3.07 16.66 -13.17
N ALA A 339 3.31 17.74 -12.43
CA ALA A 339 4.63 18.09 -11.91
C ALA A 339 4.99 17.29 -10.64
N GLU A 340 4.00 16.87 -9.85
CA GLU A 340 4.20 15.98 -8.70
C GLU A 340 4.49 14.53 -9.14
N VAL A 341 5.77 14.19 -9.28
CA VAL A 341 6.18 12.79 -9.53
C VAL A 341 6.05 11.99 -8.24
N ARG A 342 4.98 11.18 -8.15
CA ARG A 342 4.79 10.23 -7.05
C ARG A 342 5.37 8.86 -7.39
N LEU A 343 6.11 8.29 -6.45
CA LEU A 343 6.84 7.02 -6.57
C LEU A 343 6.23 5.99 -5.61
N ILE A 344 5.99 4.79 -6.14
CA ILE A 344 5.66 3.59 -5.37
C ILE A 344 6.91 2.72 -5.40
N VAL A 345 7.49 2.46 -4.23
CA VAL A 345 8.68 1.61 -4.06
C VAL A 345 8.25 0.30 -3.40
N ARG A 346 8.58 -0.81 -4.05
CA ARG A 346 8.34 -2.18 -3.55
C ARG A 346 9.67 -2.80 -3.18
N ALA A 347 9.84 -3.11 -1.90
CA ALA A 347 11.03 -3.75 -1.35
C ALA A 347 10.93 -5.28 -1.45
N GLY A 348 11.81 -5.86 -2.26
CA GLY A 348 11.99 -7.31 -2.36
C GLY A 348 12.82 -7.89 -1.19
N PRO A 349 13.20 -9.18 -1.27
CA PRO A 349 14.05 -9.80 -0.25
C PRO A 349 15.44 -9.15 -0.22
N ALA A 350 16.00 -9.00 0.98
CA ALA A 350 17.39 -8.62 1.16
C ALA A 350 18.32 -9.81 0.89
N THR A 351 19.37 -9.60 0.11
CA THR A 351 20.38 -10.61 -0.23
C THR A 351 21.76 -10.23 0.33
N SER A 352 22.65 -11.23 0.39
CA SER A 352 24.02 -11.08 0.85
C SER A 352 24.96 -11.28 -0.33
N VAL A 353 25.96 -10.40 -0.48
CA VAL A 353 26.97 -10.49 -1.54
C VAL A 353 28.34 -10.31 -0.93
N GLU A 354 29.25 -11.23 -1.22
CA GLU A 354 30.62 -11.18 -0.74
C GLU A 354 31.46 -10.19 -1.56
N LEU A 355 32.24 -9.35 -0.88
CA LEU A 355 33.08 -8.33 -1.49
C LEU A 355 34.43 -8.93 -1.86
N GLY A 356 34.86 -8.75 -3.11
CA GLY A 356 36.17 -9.22 -3.60
C GLY A 356 36.20 -10.67 -4.08
N GLY A 357 35.08 -11.40 -4.03
CA GLY A 357 34.94 -12.70 -4.71
C GLY A 357 34.79 -12.51 -6.22
N GLY A 358 35.91 -12.49 -6.94
CA GLY A 358 35.90 -12.80 -8.38
C GLY A 358 35.61 -14.29 -8.61
N PRO A 359 35.19 -14.69 -9.83
CA PRO A 359 35.13 -16.10 -10.22
C PRO A 359 36.52 -16.75 -10.25
#